data_AF-A0A1F8LLR5-F1
#
_entry.id   AF-A0A1F8LLR5-F1
#
_cell.length_a   1.000
_cell.length_b   1.000
_cell.length_c   1.000
_cell.angle_alpha   90.00
_cell.angle_beta   90.00
_cell.angle_gamma   90.00
#
_symmetry.space_group_name_H-M   'P 1'
#
loop_
_entity.id
_entity.type
_entity.pdbx_description
1 polymer ?
#
loop_
_entity_poly.entity_id
_entity_poly.type
_entity_poly.pdbx_seq_one_letter_code
_entity_poly.pdbx_strand_id
1 'polypeptide(L)'
;MVPLRPAASAVPTPASKTGVHGRSDATDGYGVHGRAADGIGVLGVLGTPPSAHQLEYAASGVHGYSFDGMGVYGYCENLRAVNAWCPNGIAVEATSQNGPALVVEGKVTFTTAGLSTIRSGSDRVTVTPGVGIESTSKILCTLHGSPGGATAIQRVVRHPDADTFTIYATANVASECPSPGS
;
A
#
# COMPACT_ATOMS: atom_id res chain seq x y z
N MET A 1 -10.55 -58.43 42.07
CA MET A 1 -11.35 -57.64 41.11
C MET A 1 -10.96 -56.17 41.29
N VAL A 2 -10.09 -55.64 40.42
CA VAL A 2 -9.61 -54.25 40.49
C VAL A 2 -10.48 -53.42 39.55
N PRO A 3 -11.08 -52.29 39.98
CA PRO A 3 -11.88 -51.48 39.08
C PRO A 3 -10.95 -50.72 38.12
N LEU A 4 -11.16 -50.92 36.82
CA LEU A 4 -10.52 -50.12 35.78
C LEU A 4 -11.08 -48.69 35.87
N ARG A 5 -10.20 -47.72 36.15
CA ARG A 5 -10.52 -46.28 36.01
C ARG A 5 -10.85 -45.99 34.54
N PRO A 6 -11.92 -45.22 34.23
CA PRO A 6 -12.17 -44.81 32.86
C PRO A 6 -11.03 -43.90 32.39
N ALA A 7 -10.47 -44.24 31.23
CA ALA A 7 -9.45 -43.43 30.58
C ALA A 7 -10.02 -42.03 30.31
N ALA A 8 -9.30 -40.99 30.75
CA ALA A 8 -9.63 -39.61 30.43
C ALA A 8 -9.67 -39.47 28.90
N SER A 9 -10.81 -39.04 28.37
CA SER A 9 -10.93 -38.62 26.97
C SER A 9 -10.05 -37.40 26.79
N ALA A 10 -8.86 -37.60 26.19
CA ALA A 10 -7.99 -36.50 25.85
C ALA A 10 -8.68 -35.65 24.79
N VAL A 11 -9.03 -34.41 25.14
CA VAL A 11 -9.36 -33.38 24.16
C VAL A 11 -8.13 -33.23 23.26
N PRO A 12 -8.23 -33.44 21.94
CA PRO A 12 -7.08 -33.28 21.06
C PRO A 12 -6.66 -31.80 21.06
N THR A 13 -5.47 -31.52 21.56
CA THR A 13 -4.80 -30.24 21.38
C THR A 13 -4.66 -29.99 19.87
N PRO A 14 -5.01 -28.81 19.33
CA PRO A 14 -4.83 -28.55 17.91
C PRO A 14 -3.34 -28.66 17.58
N ALA A 15 -2.98 -29.70 16.83
CA ALA A 15 -1.63 -29.86 16.31
C ALA A 15 -1.30 -28.68 15.37
N SER A 16 -0.08 -28.16 15.45
CA SER A 16 0.45 -27.25 14.43
C SER A 16 0.44 -27.98 13.08
N LYS A 17 -0.49 -27.60 12.20
CA LYS A 17 -0.65 -28.24 10.88
C LYS A 17 0.23 -27.51 9.86
N THR A 18 1.47 -27.96 9.71
CA THR A 18 2.31 -27.55 8.58
C THR A 18 1.97 -28.43 7.37
N GLY A 19 1.55 -27.83 6.26
CA GLY A 19 1.30 -28.56 5.01
C GLY A 19 2.59 -28.98 4.31
N VAL A 20 3.44 -28.01 3.98
CA VAL A 20 4.75 -28.20 3.35
C VAL A 20 5.82 -27.41 4.10
N HIS A 21 6.94 -28.04 4.43
CA HIS A 21 8.14 -27.39 4.96
C HIS A 21 9.33 -27.82 4.11
N GLY A 22 9.94 -26.88 3.38
CA GLY A 22 11.19 -27.10 2.68
C GLY A 22 12.27 -26.19 3.23
N ARG A 23 13.43 -26.78 3.53
CA ARG A 23 14.64 -26.11 3.99
C ARG A 23 15.78 -26.55 3.09
N SER A 24 16.60 -25.59 2.66
CA SER A 24 17.88 -25.86 2.01
C SER A 24 18.95 -25.03 2.70
N ASP A 25 20.08 -25.65 3.02
CA ASP A 25 21.29 -24.98 3.52
C ASP A 25 22.28 -24.70 2.37
N ALA A 26 21.86 -24.90 1.11
CA ALA A 26 22.69 -24.63 -0.05
C ALA A 26 22.92 -23.11 -0.23
N THR A 27 24.14 -22.74 -0.63
CA THR A 27 24.52 -21.35 -0.96
C THR A 27 23.98 -20.89 -2.31
N ASP A 28 23.51 -21.84 -3.12
CA ASP A 28 22.92 -21.66 -4.43
C ASP A 28 21.77 -22.67 -4.62
N GLY A 29 20.65 -22.21 -5.16
CA GLY A 29 19.46 -23.04 -5.40
C GLY A 29 18.25 -22.65 -4.56
N TYR A 30 17.18 -23.44 -4.68
CA TYR A 30 15.88 -23.17 -4.06
C TYR A 30 15.58 -24.19 -2.96
N GLY A 31 15.17 -23.73 -1.78
CA GLY A 31 14.65 -24.63 -0.73
C GLY A 31 13.28 -25.21 -1.09
N VAL A 32 12.40 -24.39 -1.67
CA VAL A 32 11.12 -24.79 -2.25
C VAL A 32 10.96 -24.04 -3.57
N HIS A 33 10.59 -24.75 -4.63
CA HIS A 33 10.38 -24.18 -5.95
C HIS A 33 9.04 -24.62 -6.52
N GLY A 34 8.17 -23.66 -6.83
CA GLY A 34 6.93 -23.89 -7.57
C GLY A 34 6.97 -23.13 -8.89
N ARG A 35 6.76 -23.84 -10.00
CA ARG A 35 6.76 -23.29 -11.36
C ARG A 35 5.51 -23.76 -12.09
N ALA A 36 4.86 -22.83 -12.78
CA ALA A 36 3.80 -23.13 -13.73
C ALA A 36 4.15 -22.49 -15.09
N ALA A 37 3.89 -23.20 -16.18
CA ALA A 37 4.00 -22.62 -17.53
C ALA A 37 2.83 -21.67 -17.80
N ASP A 38 1.65 -22.02 -17.29
CA ASP A 38 0.43 -21.22 -17.30
C ASP A 38 -0.22 -21.28 -15.91
N GLY A 39 -0.82 -20.17 -15.45
CA GLY A 39 -1.52 -20.12 -14.16
C GLY A 39 -0.62 -19.76 -12.97
N ILE A 40 -0.87 -20.37 -11.81
CA ILE A 40 -0.23 -19.99 -10.54
C ILE A 40 0.72 -21.11 -10.09
N GLY A 41 2.02 -20.80 -10.01
CA GLY A 41 3.04 -21.77 -9.54
C GLY A 41 2.96 -22.02 -8.02
N VAL A 42 2.75 -20.96 -7.23
CA VAL A 42 2.55 -21.02 -5.78
C VAL A 42 1.47 -20.03 -5.38
N LEU A 43 0.49 -20.48 -4.59
CA LEU A 43 -0.60 -19.64 -4.08
C LEU A 43 -0.61 -19.67 -2.56
N GLY A 44 -0.42 -18.51 -1.93
CA GLY A 44 -0.65 -18.32 -0.51
C GLY A 44 -2.06 -17.77 -0.27
N VAL A 45 -2.97 -18.57 0.29
CA VAL A 45 -4.30 -18.12 0.72
C VAL A 45 -4.39 -18.22 2.23
N LEU A 46 -4.86 -17.15 2.86
CA LEU A 46 -5.28 -17.18 4.25
C LEU A 46 -6.80 -17.05 4.31
N GLY A 47 -7.47 -18.03 4.92
CA GLY A 47 -8.89 -17.95 5.26
C GLY A 47 -9.09 -17.52 6.71
N THR A 48 -10.19 -16.83 7.00
CA THR A 48 -10.67 -16.64 8.38
C THR A 48 -11.14 -17.98 8.94
N PRO A 49 -10.64 -18.43 10.11
CA PRO A 49 -11.16 -19.64 10.73
C PRO A 49 -12.64 -19.43 11.13
N PRO A 50 -13.53 -20.44 10.96
CA PRO A 50 -14.97 -20.32 11.26
C PRO A 50 -15.31 -20.32 12.76
N SER A 51 -14.34 -20.11 13.66
CA SER A 51 -14.55 -20.18 15.10
C SER A 51 -14.21 -18.86 15.77
N ALA A 52 -15.24 -18.23 16.33
CA ALA A 52 -15.21 -17.05 17.16
C ALA A 52 -14.24 -17.21 18.35
N HIS A 53 -13.01 -16.77 18.15
CA HIS A 53 -12.19 -16.17 19.20
C HIS A 53 -11.29 -15.15 18.49
N GLN A 54 -11.66 -13.88 18.61
CA GLN A 54 -10.85 -12.75 18.16
C GLN A 54 -9.55 -12.73 18.95
N LEU A 55 -8.50 -13.28 18.37
CA LEU A 55 -7.14 -12.86 18.64
C LEU A 55 -6.61 -12.30 17.32
N GLU A 56 -6.29 -11.01 17.34
CA GLU A 56 -5.65 -10.28 16.26
C GLU A 56 -4.29 -10.92 15.94
N TYR A 57 -4.29 -11.95 15.10
CA TYR A 57 -3.07 -12.40 14.45
C TYR A 57 -3.06 -11.80 13.05
N ALA A 58 -2.16 -10.84 12.83
CA ALA A 58 -1.76 -10.36 11.52
C ALA A 58 -1.16 -11.53 10.74
N ALA A 59 -2.02 -12.31 10.09
CA ALA A 59 -1.60 -13.46 9.31
C ALA A 59 -1.40 -13.04 7.85
N SER A 60 -0.33 -13.55 7.24
CA SER A 60 0.03 -13.25 5.85
C SER A 60 -0.26 -14.47 4.98
N GLY A 61 -0.85 -14.27 3.81
CA GLY A 61 -0.97 -15.33 2.79
C GLY A 61 0.41 -15.75 2.25
N VAL A 62 1.28 -14.77 2.03
CA VAL A 62 2.70 -14.95 1.67
C VAL A 62 3.53 -14.00 2.52
N HIS A 63 4.57 -14.51 3.18
CA HIS A 63 5.51 -13.72 3.97
C HIS A 63 6.92 -13.99 3.47
N GLY A 64 7.63 -12.93 3.05
CA GLY A 64 9.03 -13.01 2.65
C GLY A 64 9.90 -12.25 3.65
N TYR A 65 10.95 -12.90 4.12
CA TYR A 65 11.91 -12.35 5.07
C TYR A 65 13.32 -12.68 4.60
N SER A 66 14.23 -11.72 4.64
CA SER A 66 15.66 -11.95 4.42
C SER A 66 16.48 -11.10 5.38
N PHE A 67 17.59 -11.64 5.87
CA PHE A 67 18.59 -10.87 6.61
C PHE A 67 19.41 -9.97 5.67
N ASP A 68 19.81 -10.53 4.53
CA ASP A 68 20.57 -9.84 3.49
C ASP A 68 19.87 -9.98 2.14
N GLY A 69 19.66 -8.87 1.43
CA GLY A 69 18.96 -8.86 0.13
C GLY A 69 17.45 -8.65 0.22
N MET A 70 16.69 -9.31 -0.67
CA MET A 70 15.26 -9.07 -0.86
C MET A 70 14.42 -10.18 -0.24
N GLY A 71 13.49 -9.85 0.67
CA GLY A 71 12.54 -10.82 1.22
C GLY A 71 11.49 -11.29 0.20
N VAL A 72 11.04 -10.38 -0.68
CA VAL A 72 10.15 -10.68 -1.82
C VAL A 72 10.69 -9.94 -3.04
N TYR A 73 10.84 -10.65 -4.16
CA TYR A 73 11.27 -10.09 -5.44
C TYR A 73 10.26 -10.46 -6.53
N GLY A 74 9.69 -9.44 -7.18
CA GLY A 74 8.77 -9.62 -8.32
C GLY A 74 9.42 -9.14 -9.60
N TYR A 75 9.38 -9.96 -10.65
CA TYR A 75 9.87 -9.63 -11.98
C TYR A 75 8.82 -10.03 -13.04
N CYS A 76 8.61 -9.16 -14.03
CA CYS A 76 7.73 -9.42 -15.16
C CYS A 76 8.20 -8.60 -16.37
N GLU A 77 8.28 -9.22 -17.54
CA GLU A 77 8.77 -8.55 -18.77
C GLU A 77 7.74 -7.59 -19.38
N ASN A 78 6.45 -7.96 -19.37
CA ASN A 78 5.46 -7.32 -20.25
C ASN A 78 4.28 -6.67 -19.53
N LEU A 79 4.02 -7.00 -18.26
CA LEU A 79 2.79 -6.59 -17.57
C LEU A 79 3.07 -6.05 -16.16
N ARG A 80 2.68 -6.80 -15.14
CA ARG A 80 2.73 -6.38 -13.74
C ARG A 80 3.40 -7.46 -12.92
N ALA A 81 4.54 -7.13 -12.32
CA ALA A 81 5.19 -8.01 -11.36
C ALA A 81 4.44 -8.08 -10.02
N VAL A 82 3.84 -6.96 -9.60
CA VAL A 82 3.08 -6.83 -8.36
C VAL A 82 1.80 -6.05 -8.63
N ASN A 83 0.66 -6.58 -8.17
CA ASN A 83 -0.63 -5.92 -8.21
C ASN A 83 -1.29 -6.05 -6.84
N ALA A 84 -1.51 -4.93 -6.17
CA ALA A 84 -2.13 -4.90 -4.85
C ALA A 84 -3.47 -4.18 -4.92
N TRP A 85 -4.48 -4.74 -4.26
CA TRP A 85 -5.81 -4.16 -4.16
C TRP A 85 -6.35 -4.37 -2.75
N CYS A 86 -6.81 -3.30 -2.13
CA CYS A 86 -7.46 -3.31 -0.82
C CYS A 86 -8.62 -2.31 -0.86
N PRO A 87 -9.88 -2.76 -0.70
CA PRO A 87 -11.04 -1.88 -0.86
C PRO A 87 -11.20 -0.88 0.29
N ASN A 88 -10.75 -1.24 1.50
CA ASN A 88 -11.05 -0.47 2.72
C ASN A 88 -9.79 -0.14 3.54
N GLY A 89 -8.61 -0.16 2.93
CA GLY A 89 -7.36 0.02 3.66
C GLY A 89 -6.15 0.24 2.77
N ILE A 90 -4.98 0.01 3.35
CA ILE A 90 -3.69 0.21 2.68
C ILE A 90 -3.38 -1.02 1.83
N ALA A 91 -3.29 -0.85 0.51
CA ALA A 91 -2.92 -1.93 -0.40
C ALA A 91 -1.40 -2.16 -0.43
N VAL A 92 -0.60 -1.10 -0.29
CA VAL A 92 0.86 -1.15 -0.22
C VAL A 92 1.32 -0.20 0.87
N GLU A 93 1.93 -0.74 1.90
CA GLU A 93 2.63 0.01 2.95
C GLU A 93 4.13 -0.29 2.82
N ALA A 94 4.94 0.76 2.89
CA ALA A 94 6.38 0.63 2.87
C ALA A 94 6.98 1.46 4.01
N THR A 95 7.77 0.82 4.86
CA THR A 95 8.41 1.44 6.02
C THR A 95 9.88 1.09 6.06
N SER A 96 10.71 2.03 6.49
CA SER A 96 12.14 1.80 6.69
C SER A 96 12.63 2.64 7.87
N GLN A 97 13.51 2.05 8.69
CA GLN A 97 14.04 2.73 9.87
C GLN A 97 15.14 3.74 9.51
N ASN A 98 16.04 3.37 8.59
CA ASN A 98 17.27 4.13 8.32
C ASN A 98 17.45 4.50 6.84
N GLY A 99 16.76 3.83 5.91
CA GLY A 99 16.87 4.05 4.46
C GLY A 99 15.56 4.51 3.82
N PRO A 100 15.52 4.68 2.48
CA PRO A 100 14.29 4.92 1.75
C PRO A 100 13.32 3.75 1.91
N ALA A 101 12.07 4.06 2.27
CA ALA A 101 11.02 3.03 2.36
C ALA A 101 10.52 2.58 0.99
N LEU A 102 10.43 3.51 0.02
CA LEU A 102 10.02 3.25 -1.34
C LEU A 102 10.96 3.98 -2.31
N VAL A 103 11.57 3.21 -3.21
CA VAL A 103 12.36 3.73 -4.34
C VAL A 103 11.64 3.34 -5.61
N VAL A 104 11.44 4.31 -6.50
CA VAL A 104 10.84 4.07 -7.82
C VAL A 104 11.75 4.65 -8.89
N GLU A 105 12.18 3.78 -9.80
CA GLU A 105 12.98 4.16 -10.96
C GLU A 105 12.11 4.13 -12.21
N GLY A 106 12.03 5.26 -12.91
CA GLY A 106 11.16 5.44 -14.08
C GLY A 106 9.91 6.26 -13.80
N LYS A 107 8.92 6.17 -14.70
CA LYS A 107 7.72 7.01 -14.66
C LYS A 107 6.73 6.50 -13.61
N VAL A 108 6.33 7.38 -12.70
CA VAL A 108 5.19 7.16 -11.80
C VAL A 108 3.93 7.76 -12.41
N THR A 109 2.82 7.02 -12.39
CA THR A 109 1.51 7.50 -12.86
C THR A 109 0.49 7.37 -11.74
N PHE A 110 -0.17 8.47 -11.41
CA PHE A 110 -1.26 8.51 -10.44
C PHE A 110 -2.55 8.83 -11.18
N THR A 111 -3.48 7.87 -11.25
CA THR A 111 -4.78 8.08 -11.90
C THR A 111 -5.77 8.86 -11.05
N THR A 112 -5.53 8.91 -9.74
CA THR A 112 -6.36 9.61 -8.75
C THR A 112 -5.66 10.83 -8.15
N ALA A 113 -4.54 11.30 -8.71
CA ALA A 113 -3.98 12.58 -8.29
C ALA A 113 -5.07 13.65 -8.51
N GLY A 114 -5.65 14.13 -7.40
CA GLY A 114 -6.84 14.96 -7.43
C GLY A 114 -6.58 16.25 -8.20
N LEU A 115 -7.59 16.69 -8.94
CA LEU A 115 -7.60 18.02 -9.56
C LEU A 115 -8.43 18.95 -8.69
N SER A 116 -7.95 20.18 -8.53
CA SER A 116 -8.72 21.26 -7.94
C SER A 116 -8.50 22.55 -8.73
N THR A 117 -9.54 23.35 -8.83
CA THR A 117 -9.54 24.59 -9.62
C THR A 117 -9.44 25.78 -8.70
N ILE A 118 -8.39 26.60 -8.88
CA ILE A 118 -8.41 27.98 -8.37
C ILE A 118 -9.25 28.78 -9.36
N ARG A 119 -10.39 29.30 -8.89
CA ARG A 119 -11.34 30.02 -9.74
C ARG A 119 -10.76 31.35 -10.24
N SER A 120 -11.25 31.82 -11.39
CA SER A 120 -10.90 33.15 -11.89
C SER A 120 -11.31 34.20 -10.86
N GLY A 121 -10.46 35.20 -10.65
CA GLY A 121 -10.60 36.19 -9.59
C GLY A 121 -10.21 35.71 -8.19
N SER A 122 -9.85 34.44 -8.01
CA SER A 122 -9.36 33.91 -6.72
C SER A 122 -7.85 33.72 -6.71
N ASP A 123 -7.24 33.86 -5.55
CA ASP A 123 -5.81 33.64 -5.32
C ASP A 123 -5.52 32.29 -4.62
N ARG A 124 -6.54 31.49 -4.28
CA ARG A 124 -6.36 30.26 -3.50
C ARG A 124 -7.46 29.23 -3.70
N VAL A 125 -7.16 27.99 -3.33
CA VAL A 125 -8.16 26.90 -3.19
C VAL A 125 -7.79 25.98 -2.04
N THR A 126 -8.79 25.54 -1.27
CA THR A 126 -8.63 24.49 -0.26
C THR A 126 -9.04 23.14 -0.86
N VAL A 127 -8.21 22.13 -0.64
CA VAL A 127 -8.36 20.78 -1.17
C VAL A 127 -8.51 19.80 -0.01
N THR A 128 -9.49 18.90 -0.12
CA THR A 128 -9.68 17.76 0.77
C THR A 128 -9.27 16.49 0.02
N PRO A 129 -8.06 15.95 0.23
CA PRO A 129 -7.56 14.82 -0.56
C PRO A 129 -8.18 13.47 -0.16
N GLY A 130 -8.93 13.41 0.95
CA GLY A 130 -9.50 12.15 1.45
C GLY A 130 -8.49 11.23 2.13
N VAL A 131 -7.31 11.75 2.47
CA VAL A 131 -6.27 11.07 3.25
C VAL A 131 -5.81 11.99 4.38
N GLY A 132 -5.35 11.40 5.48
CA GLY A 132 -4.84 12.16 6.63
C GLY A 132 -3.64 13.03 6.23
N ILE A 133 -3.62 14.29 6.70
CA ILE A 133 -2.48 15.20 6.49
C ILE A 133 -1.80 15.47 7.82
N GLU A 134 -0.58 14.96 7.97
CA GLU A 134 0.24 15.21 9.15
C GLU A 134 1.04 16.51 9.02
N SER A 135 1.58 16.99 10.14
CA SER A 135 2.49 18.15 10.17
C SER A 135 3.75 17.93 9.32
N THR A 136 4.16 16.68 9.17
CA THR A 136 5.34 16.22 8.41
C THR A 136 5.05 16.00 6.92
N SER A 137 3.77 15.93 6.51
CA SER A 137 3.37 15.63 5.14
C SER A 137 3.99 16.60 4.14
N LYS A 138 4.39 16.05 2.99
CA LYS A 138 4.89 16.81 1.84
C LYS A 138 3.81 16.82 0.77
N ILE A 139 3.46 18.01 0.32
CA ILE A 139 2.42 18.22 -0.69
C ILE A 139 3.09 18.83 -1.90
N LEU A 140 3.01 18.16 -3.04
CA LEU A 140 3.46 18.65 -4.33
C LEU A 140 2.24 19.04 -5.15
N CYS A 141 2.18 20.30 -5.56
CA CYS A 141 1.15 20.82 -6.45
C CYS A 141 1.80 21.44 -7.67
N THR A 142 1.23 21.21 -8.84
CA THR A 142 1.66 21.81 -10.10
C THR A 142 0.46 22.46 -10.78
N LEU A 143 0.73 23.46 -11.63
CA LEU A 143 -0.30 24.02 -12.49
C LEU A 143 -0.52 23.11 -13.69
N HIS A 144 -1.77 22.81 -14.00
CA HIS A 144 -2.13 22.02 -15.18
C HIS A 144 -2.17 22.88 -16.47
N GLY A 145 -2.39 24.18 -16.34
CA GLY A 145 -2.41 25.13 -17.45
C GLY A 145 -2.00 26.53 -17.00
N SER A 146 -1.98 27.48 -17.94
CA SER A 146 -1.64 28.88 -17.63
C SER A 146 -2.76 29.54 -16.81
N PRO A 147 -2.48 30.07 -15.61
CA PRO A 147 -3.45 30.86 -14.83
C PRO A 147 -3.61 32.30 -15.35
N GLY A 148 -2.87 32.67 -16.41
CA GLY A 148 -2.82 34.02 -16.98
C GLY A 148 -1.90 34.97 -16.22
N GLY A 149 -1.38 35.98 -16.94
CA GLY A 149 -0.46 36.98 -16.40
C GLY A 149 0.86 36.38 -15.88
N ALA A 150 1.35 36.91 -14.75
CA ALA A 150 2.55 36.42 -14.05
C ALA A 150 2.19 35.52 -12.84
N THR A 151 0.99 34.94 -12.85
CA THR A 151 0.47 34.15 -11.72
C THR A 151 1.17 32.79 -11.66
N ALA A 152 1.70 32.44 -10.49
CA ALA A 152 2.33 31.16 -10.20
C ALA A 152 1.82 30.60 -8.87
N ILE A 153 2.07 29.32 -8.59
CA ILE A 153 1.89 28.79 -7.23
C ILE A 153 2.91 29.47 -6.32
N GLN A 154 2.41 30.14 -5.29
CA GLN A 154 3.23 30.83 -4.30
C GLN A 154 3.63 29.87 -3.17
N ARG A 155 2.66 29.16 -2.61
CA ARG A 155 2.87 28.25 -1.47
C ARG A 155 1.71 27.29 -1.29
N VAL A 156 1.96 26.23 -0.54
CA VAL A 156 0.93 25.30 -0.04
C VAL A 156 0.95 25.31 1.48
N VAL A 157 -0.21 25.52 2.10
CA VAL A 157 -0.40 25.49 3.55
C VAL A 157 -1.16 24.24 3.93
N ARG A 158 -0.62 23.47 4.89
CA ARG A 158 -1.27 22.30 5.46
C ARG A 158 -2.19 22.71 6.60
N HIS A 159 -3.32 22.01 6.74
CA HIS A 159 -4.23 22.11 7.88
C HIS A 159 -4.48 20.70 8.45
N PRO A 160 -3.56 20.18 9.28
CA PRO A 160 -3.62 18.81 9.78
C PRO A 160 -4.93 18.49 10.52
N ASP A 161 -5.40 19.41 11.36
CA ASP A 161 -6.62 19.21 12.16
C ASP A 161 -7.89 19.06 11.31
N ALA A 162 -7.83 19.44 10.04
CA ALA A 162 -8.94 19.37 9.10
C ALA A 162 -8.69 18.38 7.95
N ASP A 163 -7.54 17.70 7.91
CA ASP A 163 -7.10 16.87 6.78
C ASP A 163 -7.23 17.59 5.42
N THR A 164 -6.89 18.88 5.40
CA THR A 164 -6.94 19.70 4.18
C THR A 164 -5.65 20.46 3.95
N PHE A 165 -5.49 20.98 2.74
CA PHE A 165 -4.43 21.93 2.43
C PHE A 165 -4.96 23.04 1.51
N THR A 166 -4.37 24.23 1.63
CA THR A 166 -4.69 25.37 0.78
C THR A 166 -3.51 25.70 -0.14
N ILE A 167 -3.78 25.76 -1.44
CA ILE A 167 -2.84 26.22 -2.45
C ILE A 167 -3.06 27.73 -2.62
N TYR A 168 -1.99 28.52 -2.56
CA TYR A 168 -2.02 29.96 -2.81
C TYR A 168 -1.26 30.28 -4.09
N ALA A 169 -1.82 31.18 -4.90
CA ALA A 169 -1.21 31.78 -6.07
C ALA A 169 -0.62 33.16 -5.73
N THR A 170 0.30 33.65 -6.56
CA THR A 170 0.94 34.96 -6.38
C THR A 170 0.01 36.16 -6.64
N ALA A 171 -1.10 35.93 -7.35
CA ALA A 171 -2.13 36.90 -7.68
C ALA A 171 -3.45 36.18 -7.96
N ASN A 172 -4.53 36.95 -8.13
CA ASN A 172 -5.80 36.40 -8.61
C ASN A 172 -5.61 35.75 -9.98
N VAL A 173 -6.11 34.52 -10.14
CA VAL A 173 -6.10 33.79 -11.41
C VAL A 173 -6.96 34.54 -12.42
N ALA A 174 -6.42 34.79 -13.62
CA ALA A 174 -7.14 35.52 -14.67
C ALA A 174 -8.03 34.59 -15.49
N SER A 175 -7.59 33.35 -15.69
CA SER A 175 -8.32 32.33 -16.46
C SER A 175 -8.28 30.99 -15.73
N GLU A 176 -9.44 30.35 -15.58
CA GLU A 176 -9.51 28.99 -15.09
C GLU A 176 -8.97 28.02 -16.14
N CYS A 177 -8.29 26.96 -15.70
CA CYS A 177 -7.98 25.85 -16.58
C CYS A 177 -9.33 25.17 -16.95
N PRO A 178 -9.65 24.97 -18.23
CA PRO A 178 -10.89 24.32 -18.63
C PRO A 178 -10.99 22.96 -17.95
N SER A 179 -12.15 22.62 -17.39
CA SER A 179 -12.36 21.26 -16.89
C SER A 179 -12.15 20.28 -18.05
N PRO A 180 -11.45 19.15 -17.85
CA PRO A 180 -11.43 18.10 -18.86
C PRO A 180 -12.86 17.56 -19.01
N GLY A 181 -13.61 18.07 -19.99
CA GLY A 181 -15.03 17.74 -20.19
C GLY A 181 -15.97 18.85 -20.66
N SER A 182 -15.49 20.03 -21.07
CA SER A 182 -16.29 20.99 -21.85
C SER A 182 -16.00 20.88 -23.35
#